data_AF-A0A9P1CY32-F1
#
_entry.id   AF-A0A9P1CY32-F1
#
_cell.length_a   1.000
_cell.length_b   1.000
_cell.length_c   1.000
_cell.angle_alpha   90.00
_cell.angle_beta   90.00
_cell.angle_gamma   90.00
#
_symmetry.space_group_name_H-M   'P 1'
#
loop_
_entity.id
_entity.type
_entity.pdbx_description
1 polymer ?
#
loop_
_entity_poly.entity_id
_entity_poly.type
_entity_poly.pdbx_seq_one_letter_code
_entity_poly.pdbx_strand_id
1 'polypeptide(L)'
;MRPAARGPGGRTLVSTKRIRGTVLDWFDKFGWIQATQEIDHPEAHRNNGKIYLLAEDVQEDLPGVGCAVTFFLYQDANGLGAMNVRPDQHGQGQKGGKGFGGKAAPGGKAPGGKAAHGGKAHGGKAPPTQGYAPPQYAASKAQGMGYRGGYAPVQKGPVMPHEEVMQKVHACLNKQVWKATKKIAEKEKDWDQTELSKRITKYLYKGAQAPELLTLPWHQAGPQFIETAMRGYSNACADKPWFFDLDLTVAFHMAFWEILNGSGQSALS
;
A
#
# COMPACT_ATOMS: atom_id res chain seq x y z
N MET A 1 -24.78 -28.92 -20.88
CA MET A 1 -24.47 -27.75 -20.02
C MET A 1 -25.02 -26.51 -20.70
N ARG A 2 -25.82 -25.68 -20.00
CA ARG A 2 -26.25 -24.38 -20.55
C ARG A 2 -25.06 -23.42 -20.55
N PRO A 3 -24.82 -22.63 -21.60
CA PRO A 3 -23.75 -21.65 -21.60
C PRO A 3 -24.00 -20.61 -20.50
N ALA A 4 -22.97 -20.31 -19.72
CA ALA A 4 -23.03 -19.29 -18.67
C ALA A 4 -23.37 -17.93 -19.30
N ALA A 5 -24.31 -17.20 -18.69
CA ALA A 5 -24.69 -15.87 -19.14
C ALA A 5 -23.47 -14.92 -19.06
N ARG A 6 -23.19 -14.21 -20.15
CA ARG A 6 -22.10 -13.23 -20.21
C ARG A 6 -22.56 -11.93 -19.57
N GLY A 7 -21.93 -11.54 -18.47
CA GLY A 7 -22.20 -10.28 -17.79
C GLY A 7 -21.52 -9.08 -18.46
N PRO A 8 -21.84 -7.85 -18.02
CA PRO A 8 -21.14 -6.64 -18.43
C PRO A 8 -19.63 -6.76 -18.16
N GLY A 9 -18.79 -6.27 -19.08
CA GLY A 9 -17.34 -6.27 -18.92
C GLY A 9 -16.64 -7.61 -19.19
N GLY A 10 -17.28 -8.56 -19.89
CA GLY A 10 -16.67 -9.84 -20.24
C GLY A 10 -16.58 -10.83 -19.07
N ARG A 11 -17.25 -10.52 -17.96
CA ARG A 11 -17.33 -11.39 -16.78
C ARG A 11 -18.29 -12.54 -17.05
N THR A 12 -17.86 -13.76 -16.79
CA THR A 12 -18.68 -14.98 -16.92
C THR A 12 -18.86 -15.57 -15.53
N LEU A 13 -20.10 -15.79 -15.11
CA LEU A 13 -20.38 -16.41 -13.82
C LEU A 13 -19.87 -17.86 -13.82
N VAL A 14 -18.97 -18.18 -12.89
CA VAL A 14 -18.38 -19.52 -12.75
C VAL A 14 -19.26 -20.41 -11.89
N SER A 15 -19.82 -19.84 -10.81
CA SER A 15 -20.68 -20.59 -9.89
C SER A 15 -21.83 -19.72 -9.38
N THR A 16 -23.03 -20.30 -9.37
CA THR A 16 -24.21 -19.72 -8.71
C THR A 16 -24.22 -20.00 -7.21
N LYS A 17 -23.32 -20.87 -6.72
CA LYS A 17 -23.17 -21.13 -5.29
C LYS A 17 -22.31 -20.04 -4.67
N ARG A 18 -22.78 -19.49 -3.55
CA ARG A 18 -22.02 -18.51 -2.78
C ARG A 18 -20.81 -19.17 -2.13
N ILE A 19 -19.65 -18.53 -2.25
CA ILE A 19 -18.38 -18.97 -1.69
C ILE A 19 -18.03 -18.08 -0.49
N ARG A 20 -17.42 -18.67 0.54
CA ARG A 20 -16.86 -17.97 1.70
C ARG A 20 -15.39 -17.65 1.49
N GLY A 21 -14.94 -16.54 2.04
CA GLY A 21 -13.54 -16.11 1.99
C GLY A 21 -13.19 -15.10 3.06
N THR A 22 -11.91 -14.73 3.12
CA THR A 22 -11.39 -13.67 3.99
C THR A 22 -10.72 -12.60 3.15
N VAL A 23 -11.02 -11.33 3.40
CA VAL A 23 -10.34 -10.20 2.74
C VAL A 23 -8.89 -10.15 3.22
N LEU A 24 -7.92 -10.30 2.32
CA LEU A 24 -6.49 -10.27 2.63
C LEU A 24 -5.90 -8.86 2.57
N ASP A 25 -6.26 -8.12 1.52
CA ASP A 25 -5.67 -6.83 1.19
C ASP A 25 -6.75 -5.92 0.60
N TRP A 26 -6.63 -4.60 0.84
CA TRP A 26 -7.53 -3.59 0.28
C TRP A 26 -6.77 -2.34 -0.17
N PHE A 27 -7.01 -1.91 -1.41
CA PHE A 27 -6.34 -0.84 -2.13
C PHE A 27 -7.34 0.15 -2.74
N ASP A 28 -8.16 0.79 -1.88
CA ASP A 28 -9.17 1.81 -2.22
C ASP A 28 -10.27 1.34 -3.20
N LYS A 29 -9.90 0.99 -4.43
CA LYS A 29 -10.77 0.55 -5.53
C LYS A 29 -10.86 -0.96 -5.70
N PHE A 30 -9.91 -1.72 -5.16
CA PHE A 30 -9.89 -3.17 -5.29
C PHE A 30 -9.21 -3.85 -4.10
N GLY A 31 -9.34 -5.16 -3.99
CA GLY A 31 -8.71 -5.97 -2.96
C GLY A 31 -8.53 -7.42 -3.38
N TRP A 32 -8.09 -8.24 -2.44
CA TRP A 32 -7.90 -9.67 -2.62
C TRP A 32 -8.65 -10.45 -1.55
N ILE A 33 -9.30 -11.54 -1.95
CA ILE A 33 -9.97 -12.48 -1.06
C ILE A 33 -9.26 -13.84 -1.14
N GLN A 34 -9.01 -14.45 0.02
CA GLN A 34 -8.68 -15.88 0.10
C GLN A 34 -9.96 -16.67 0.26
N ALA A 35 -10.30 -17.54 -0.71
CA ALA A 35 -11.43 -18.45 -0.53
C ALA A 35 -11.14 -19.46 0.60
N THR A 36 -12.13 -19.75 1.44
CA THR A 36 -12.00 -20.74 2.53
C THR A 36 -12.08 -22.18 2.06
N GLN A 37 -12.61 -22.39 0.85
CA GLN A 37 -12.76 -23.69 0.20
C GLN A 37 -11.94 -23.68 -1.09
N GLU A 38 -11.41 -24.85 -1.46
CA GLU A 38 -10.74 -25.03 -2.74
C GLU A 38 -11.70 -24.76 -3.90
N ILE A 39 -11.19 -24.09 -4.94
CA ILE A 39 -11.95 -23.74 -6.12
C ILE A 39 -11.48 -24.66 -7.25
N ASP A 40 -12.36 -25.56 -7.68
CA ASP A 40 -12.14 -26.40 -8.85
C ASP A 40 -12.37 -25.57 -10.13
N HIS A 41 -11.32 -24.88 -10.57
CA HIS A 41 -11.32 -24.09 -11.79
C HIS A 41 -9.90 -24.00 -12.37
N PRO A 42 -9.69 -24.10 -13.70
CA PRO A 42 -8.35 -24.07 -14.29
C PRO A 42 -7.55 -22.80 -13.95
N GLU A 43 -8.25 -21.67 -13.83
CA GLU A 43 -7.65 -20.38 -13.46
C GLU A 43 -7.45 -20.21 -11.94
N ALA A 44 -7.79 -21.19 -11.11
CA ALA A 44 -7.67 -21.07 -9.64
C ALA A 44 -6.23 -20.90 -9.17
N HIS A 45 -5.23 -21.31 -9.95
CA HIS A 45 -3.82 -21.11 -9.61
C HIS A 45 -3.29 -19.71 -9.96
N ARG A 46 -4.04 -18.91 -10.74
CA ARG A 46 -3.66 -17.52 -11.02
C ARG A 46 -3.67 -16.67 -9.75
N ASN A 47 -2.87 -15.62 -9.76
CA ASN A 47 -2.76 -14.67 -8.65
C ASN A 47 -2.47 -15.36 -7.30
N ASN A 48 -1.73 -16.48 -7.33
CA ASN A 48 -1.44 -17.32 -6.17
C ASN A 48 -2.70 -17.83 -5.44
N GLY A 49 -3.80 -18.10 -6.17
CA GLY A 49 -5.05 -18.56 -5.58
C GLY A 49 -5.91 -17.47 -4.95
N LYS A 50 -5.52 -16.20 -5.07
CA LYS A 50 -6.31 -15.07 -4.58
C LYS A 50 -7.43 -14.73 -5.57
N ILE A 51 -8.59 -14.39 -5.03
CA ILE A 51 -9.76 -13.95 -5.78
C ILE A 51 -9.79 -12.42 -5.82
N TYR A 52 -9.89 -11.86 -7.01
CA TYR A 52 -9.93 -10.41 -7.21
C TYR A 52 -11.26 -9.83 -6.71
N LEU A 53 -11.21 -8.70 -6.00
CA LEU A 53 -12.38 -8.01 -5.46
C LEU A 53 -12.38 -6.56 -5.93
N LEU A 54 -13.46 -6.09 -6.57
CA LEU A 54 -13.64 -4.68 -6.91
C LEU A 54 -14.53 -3.98 -5.89
N ALA A 55 -14.29 -2.69 -5.67
CA ALA A 55 -15.14 -1.86 -4.80
C ALA A 55 -16.60 -1.82 -5.28
N GLU A 56 -16.82 -1.78 -6.60
CA GLU A 56 -18.18 -1.79 -7.20
C GLU A 56 -18.93 -3.11 -6.98
N ASP A 57 -18.21 -4.20 -6.70
CA ASP A 57 -18.80 -5.52 -6.46
C ASP A 57 -19.21 -5.72 -4.99
N VAL A 58 -18.84 -4.81 -4.09
CA VAL A 58 -19.21 -4.80 -2.67
C VAL A 58 -20.62 -4.22 -2.51
N GLN A 59 -21.54 -4.99 -1.92
CA GLN A 59 -22.93 -4.56 -1.74
C GLN A 59 -23.21 -3.96 -0.36
N GLU A 60 -22.35 -4.26 0.62
CA GLU A 60 -22.49 -3.88 2.02
C GLU A 60 -21.10 -3.53 2.58
N ASP A 61 -21.02 -2.50 3.44
CA ASP A 61 -19.76 -2.03 4.01
C ASP A 61 -19.00 -3.18 4.69
N LEU A 62 -17.75 -3.35 4.28
CA LEU A 62 -16.86 -4.36 4.85
C LEU A 62 -16.13 -3.79 6.08
N PRO A 63 -16.02 -4.55 7.19
CA PRO A 63 -15.27 -4.11 8.38
C PRO A 63 -13.77 -3.84 8.13
N GLY A 64 -13.24 -4.28 6.99
CA GLY A 64 -11.85 -4.09 6.57
C GLY A 64 -11.13 -5.40 6.28
N VAL A 65 -9.80 -5.31 6.18
CA VAL A 65 -8.92 -6.47 5.99
C VAL A 65 -9.06 -7.46 7.17
N GLY A 66 -9.07 -8.75 6.85
CA GLY A 66 -9.26 -9.84 7.80
C GLY A 66 -10.73 -10.23 8.05
N CYS A 67 -11.69 -9.50 7.50
CA CYS A 67 -13.11 -9.85 7.67
C CYS A 67 -13.52 -11.04 6.80
N ALA A 68 -14.43 -11.84 7.33
CA ALA A 68 -15.07 -12.92 6.58
C ALA A 68 -16.14 -12.35 5.65
N VAL A 69 -16.10 -12.78 4.40
CA VAL A 69 -17.01 -12.36 3.34
C VAL A 69 -17.56 -13.56 2.61
N THR A 70 -18.62 -13.27 1.87
CA THR A 70 -19.31 -14.23 1.02
C THR A 70 -19.57 -13.56 -0.33
N PHE A 71 -19.44 -14.33 -1.41
CA PHE A 71 -19.45 -13.77 -2.77
C PHE A 71 -19.86 -14.83 -3.82
N PHE A 72 -20.19 -14.39 -5.03
CA PHE A 72 -20.28 -15.28 -6.20
C PHE A 72 -19.00 -15.19 -7.02
N LEU A 73 -18.56 -16.33 -7.54
CA LEU A 73 -17.32 -16.43 -8.31
C LEU A 73 -17.59 -16.17 -9.80
N TYR A 74 -16.82 -15.27 -10.39
CA TYR A 74 -16.80 -15.03 -11.82
C TYR A 74 -15.40 -15.20 -12.39
N GLN A 75 -15.32 -15.33 -13.71
CA GLN A 75 -14.09 -15.34 -14.49
C GLN A 75 -14.12 -14.20 -15.51
N ASP A 76 -12.99 -13.53 -15.68
CA ASP A 76 -12.73 -12.60 -16.78
C ASP A 76 -11.36 -12.86 -17.42
N ALA A 77 -10.86 -11.92 -18.24
CA ALA A 77 -9.56 -12.04 -18.90
C ALA A 77 -8.36 -12.13 -17.92
N ASN A 78 -8.52 -11.59 -16.71
CA ASN A 78 -7.47 -11.49 -15.68
C ASN A 78 -7.54 -12.64 -14.65
N GLY A 79 -8.54 -13.52 -14.75
CA GLY A 79 -8.68 -14.71 -13.91
C GLY A 79 -9.99 -14.69 -13.13
N LEU A 80 -9.92 -15.12 -11.86
CA LEU A 80 -11.09 -15.25 -11.00
C LEU A 80 -11.34 -13.99 -10.18
N GLY A 81 -12.60 -13.59 -10.12
CA GLY A 81 -13.08 -12.45 -9.35
C GLY A 81 -14.33 -12.76 -8.52
N ALA A 82 -14.59 -11.89 -7.55
CA ALA A 82 -15.72 -11.95 -6.65
C ALA A 82 -16.73 -10.85 -7.01
N MET A 83 -17.99 -11.23 -7.20
CA MET A 83 -19.10 -10.30 -7.39
C MET A 83 -20.13 -10.45 -6.26
N ASN A 84 -20.92 -9.39 -6.04
CA ASN A 84 -22.00 -9.37 -5.04
C ASN A 84 -21.47 -9.74 -3.63
N VAL A 85 -20.35 -9.10 -3.25
CA VAL A 85 -19.60 -9.38 -2.03
C VAL A 85 -20.29 -8.72 -0.84
N ARG A 86 -20.42 -9.48 0.26
CA ARG A 86 -21.04 -9.01 1.51
C ARG A 86 -20.35 -9.63 2.71
N PRO A 87 -20.42 -9.01 3.90
CA PRO A 87 -19.98 -9.63 5.14
C PRO A 87 -20.62 -11.00 5.36
N ASP A 88 -19.87 -11.97 5.87
CA ASP A 88 -20.42 -13.27 6.25
C ASP A 88 -21.17 -13.15 7.59
N GLN A 89 -22.49 -13.11 7.53
CA GLN A 89 -23.37 -12.99 8.71
C GLN A 89 -23.29 -14.21 9.65
N HIS A 90 -22.80 -15.35 9.16
CA HIS A 90 -22.66 -16.58 9.96
C HIS A 90 -21.30 -16.69 10.69
N GLY A 91 -20.45 -15.66 10.61
CA GLY A 91 -19.06 -15.70 11.07
C GLY A 91 -18.75 -15.03 12.41
N GLN A 92 -19.73 -14.68 13.25
CA GLN A 92 -19.45 -14.24 14.63
C GLN A 92 -19.03 -15.45 15.48
N GLY A 93 -17.75 -15.85 15.45
CA GLY A 93 -17.28 -16.79 16.47
C GLY A 93 -15.94 -17.51 16.31
N GLN A 94 -15.28 -17.52 15.14
CA GLN A 94 -14.01 -18.26 15.02
C GLN A 94 -12.80 -17.37 15.36
N LYS A 95 -12.65 -17.07 16.65
CA LYS A 95 -11.34 -16.78 17.25
C LYS A 95 -10.49 -18.05 17.14
N GLY A 96 -9.58 -18.12 16.18
CA GLY A 96 -8.71 -19.29 16.05
C GLY A 96 -7.60 -19.10 15.02
N GLY A 97 -6.54 -18.39 15.39
CA GLY A 97 -5.33 -18.27 14.58
C GLY A 97 -4.25 -17.43 15.26
N LYS A 98 -3.51 -18.06 16.17
CA LYS A 98 -2.25 -17.67 16.86
C LYS A 98 -1.77 -16.21 16.71
N GLY A 99 -1.68 -15.56 17.87
CA GLY A 99 -1.40 -14.14 18.00
C GLY A 99 0.02 -13.70 17.68
N PHE A 100 0.11 -12.42 17.32
CA PHE A 100 1.22 -11.56 17.65
C PHE A 100 0.68 -10.46 18.56
N GLY A 101 1.23 -10.41 19.78
CA GLY A 101 0.74 -9.57 20.88
C GLY A 101 1.09 -8.10 20.68
N GLY A 102 0.08 -7.26 20.50
CA GLY A 102 0.17 -5.83 20.77
C GLY A 102 -0.21 -5.57 22.23
N LYS A 103 0.76 -5.17 23.05
CA LYS A 103 0.50 -4.68 24.41
C LYS A 103 -0.32 -3.38 24.32
N ALA A 104 -1.48 -3.40 24.98
CA ALA A 104 -2.25 -2.21 25.32
C ALA A 104 -1.50 -1.36 26.35
N ALA A 105 -1.49 -0.05 26.17
CA ALA A 105 -1.10 0.93 27.18
C ALA A 105 -2.30 1.22 28.11
N PRO A 106 -2.10 1.39 29.43
CA PRO A 106 -3.16 1.80 30.34
C PRO A 106 -3.37 3.32 30.32
N GLY A 107 -4.61 3.72 30.65
CA GLY A 107 -5.13 5.06 30.46
C GLY A 107 -4.52 6.17 31.31
N GLY A 108 -4.76 7.40 30.85
CA GLY A 108 -4.48 8.65 31.56
C GLY A 108 -5.67 9.60 31.39
N LYS A 109 -6.15 10.11 32.52
CA LYS A 109 -7.32 10.98 32.72
C LYS A 109 -7.23 12.32 31.99
N ALA A 110 -8.39 12.83 31.59
CA ALA A 110 -8.63 14.22 31.23
C ALA A 110 -8.44 15.18 32.43
N PRO A 111 -8.15 16.47 32.16
CA PRO A 111 -9.10 17.50 32.59
C PRO A 111 -9.38 18.54 31.50
N GLY A 112 -10.58 19.14 31.61
CA GLY A 112 -11.12 20.08 30.64
C GLY A 112 -10.55 21.50 30.70
N GLY A 113 -10.86 22.25 29.64
CA GLY A 113 -10.69 23.70 29.55
C GLY A 113 -11.57 24.24 28.42
N LYS A 114 -12.42 25.22 28.75
CA LYS A 114 -13.34 25.95 27.87
C LYS A 114 -12.63 27.10 27.13
N ALA A 115 -13.39 27.70 26.19
CA ALA A 115 -13.21 28.95 25.44
C ALA A 115 -12.45 28.80 24.11
N ALA A 116 -13.11 28.82 22.95
CA ALA A 116 -13.80 29.93 22.27
C ALA A 116 -12.83 30.95 21.65
N HIS A 117 -12.66 30.89 20.32
CA HIS A 117 -12.60 32.07 19.43
C HIS A 117 -12.85 31.64 17.98
N GLY A 118 -13.83 32.28 17.36
CA GLY A 118 -14.21 32.09 15.97
C GLY A 118 -13.23 32.78 15.03
N GLY A 119 -12.77 32.05 14.02
CA GLY A 119 -12.02 32.58 12.88
C GLY A 119 -12.83 32.40 11.61
N LYS A 120 -13.20 33.51 10.98
CA LYS A 120 -13.82 33.59 9.65
C LYS A 120 -12.95 32.90 8.60
N ALA A 121 -13.47 31.87 7.93
CA ALA A 121 -12.86 31.30 6.75
C ALA A 121 -13.19 32.18 5.53
N HIS A 122 -12.17 32.80 4.94
CA HIS A 122 -12.25 33.46 3.65
C HIS A 122 -12.32 32.41 2.54
N GLY A 123 -13.37 32.48 1.72
CA GLY A 123 -13.52 31.70 0.50
C GLY A 123 -12.51 32.13 -0.55
N GLY A 124 -11.39 31.40 -0.64
CA GLY A 124 -10.50 31.41 -1.78
C GLY A 124 -10.99 30.42 -2.83
N LYS A 125 -11.46 30.93 -3.97
CA LYS A 125 -11.77 30.12 -5.16
C LYS A 125 -10.51 29.41 -5.63
N ALA A 126 -10.55 28.07 -5.68
CA ALA A 126 -9.53 27.28 -6.34
C ALA A 126 -9.44 27.71 -7.83
N PRO A 127 -8.24 27.89 -8.40
CA PRO A 127 -8.10 28.06 -9.84
C PRO A 127 -8.53 26.77 -10.56
N PRO A 128 -9.05 26.87 -11.80
CA PRO A 128 -9.43 25.71 -12.57
C PRO A 128 -8.22 24.81 -12.78
N THR A 129 -8.33 23.56 -12.35
CA THR A 129 -7.38 22.49 -12.62
C THR A 129 -7.34 22.25 -14.13
N GLN A 130 -6.38 22.87 -14.80
CA GLN A 130 -6.04 22.61 -16.19
C GLN A 130 -5.61 21.14 -16.30
N GLY A 131 -6.44 20.35 -16.98
CA GLY A 131 -6.32 18.90 -17.07
C GLY A 131 -4.91 18.47 -17.50
N TYR A 132 -4.19 17.86 -16.57
CA TYR A 132 -2.98 17.10 -16.89
C TYR A 132 -3.45 15.81 -17.58
N ALA A 133 -3.45 15.82 -18.91
CA ALA A 133 -3.59 14.61 -19.68
C ALA A 133 -2.35 13.75 -19.39
N PRO A 134 -2.50 12.53 -18.82
CA PRO A 134 -1.37 11.64 -18.67
C PRO A 134 -0.77 11.39 -20.07
N PRO A 135 0.57 11.35 -20.21
CA PRO A 135 1.19 11.04 -21.48
C PRO A 135 0.61 9.71 -21.99
N GLN A 136 -0.05 9.79 -23.15
CA GLN A 136 -0.50 8.62 -23.89
C GLN A 136 0.76 7.91 -24.38
N TYR A 137 1.30 7.01 -23.56
CA TYR A 137 2.24 6.03 -24.05
C TYR A 137 1.48 5.17 -25.06
N ALA A 138 1.75 5.40 -26.33
CA ALA A 138 1.25 4.55 -27.40
C ALA A 138 1.57 3.11 -27.02
N ALA A 139 0.51 2.30 -26.87
CA ALA A 139 0.63 0.86 -26.69
C ALA A 139 1.18 0.27 -28.00
N SER A 140 2.48 0.42 -28.22
CA SER A 140 3.19 -0.37 -29.20
C SER A 140 3.02 -1.83 -28.76
N LYS A 141 2.33 -2.61 -29.61
CA LYS A 141 2.35 -4.07 -29.56
C LYS A 141 3.80 -4.54 -29.68
N ALA A 142 4.52 -4.51 -28.58
CA ALA A 142 5.80 -5.18 -28.44
C ALA A 142 5.50 -6.66 -28.43
N GLN A 143 5.62 -7.28 -29.61
CA GLN A 143 5.81 -8.72 -29.72
C GLN A 143 6.87 -9.13 -28.71
N GLY A 144 6.57 -10.15 -27.91
CA GLY A 144 7.35 -10.57 -26.76
C GLY A 144 8.80 -10.84 -27.10
N MET A 145 9.63 -9.81 -26.99
CA MET A 145 11.06 -9.93 -26.94
C MET A 145 11.35 -10.35 -25.50
N GLY A 146 11.38 -11.66 -25.28
CA GLY A 146 11.65 -12.27 -23.98
C GLY A 146 12.96 -11.73 -23.45
N TYR A 147 12.88 -10.77 -22.54
CA TYR A 147 14.00 -10.37 -21.69
C TYR A 147 14.35 -11.59 -20.82
N ARG A 148 15.15 -12.50 -21.38
CA ARG A 148 16.03 -13.42 -20.64
C ARG A 148 17.19 -12.61 -20.05
N GLY A 149 16.89 -11.48 -19.43
CA GLY A 149 17.78 -10.83 -18.49
C GLY A 149 17.83 -11.73 -17.27
N GLY A 150 18.68 -12.74 -17.31
CA GLY A 150 18.92 -13.62 -16.18
C GLY A 150 19.48 -12.77 -15.05
N TYR A 151 18.62 -12.30 -14.16
CA TYR A 151 19.06 -11.79 -12.87
C TYR A 151 19.88 -12.91 -12.25
N ALA A 152 21.15 -12.61 -11.98
CA ALA A 152 22.02 -13.54 -11.28
C ALA A 152 21.29 -14.04 -10.03
N PRO A 153 21.39 -15.34 -9.70
CA PRO A 153 20.69 -15.90 -8.56
C PRO A 153 21.05 -15.10 -7.30
N VAL A 154 20.04 -14.51 -6.66
CA VAL A 154 20.22 -13.74 -5.43
C VAL A 154 20.70 -14.70 -4.36
N GLN A 155 21.92 -14.50 -3.87
CA GLN A 155 22.40 -15.23 -2.70
C GLN A 155 21.63 -14.70 -1.48
N LYS A 156 20.96 -15.60 -0.76
CA LYS A 156 20.26 -15.26 0.48
C LYS A 156 21.28 -15.22 1.61
N GLY A 157 21.68 -14.02 2.00
CA GLY A 157 22.42 -13.78 3.24
C GLY A 157 21.54 -13.96 4.48
N PRO A 158 22.13 -13.87 5.69
CA PRO A 158 21.37 -13.85 6.93
C PRO A 158 20.41 -12.65 6.95
N VAL A 159 19.14 -12.91 7.28
CA VAL A 159 18.09 -11.88 7.42
C VAL A 159 18.25 -11.18 8.77
N MET A 160 18.31 -9.85 8.78
CA MET A 160 18.39 -9.09 10.03
C MET A 160 17.01 -9.01 10.71
N PRO A 161 16.94 -8.94 12.06
CA PRO A 161 15.69 -8.68 12.76
C PRO A 161 15.05 -7.37 12.28
N HIS A 162 13.74 -7.39 12.04
CA HIS A 162 13.01 -6.22 11.50
C HIS A 162 13.25 -4.94 12.31
N GLU A 163 13.28 -5.03 13.65
CA GLU A 163 13.54 -3.89 14.53
C GLU A 163 14.92 -3.25 14.30
N GLU A 164 15.95 -4.08 14.06
CA GLU A 164 17.30 -3.59 13.76
C GLU A 164 17.35 -2.87 12.42
N VAL A 165 16.68 -3.43 11.40
CA VAL A 165 16.56 -2.79 10.07
C VAL A 165 15.89 -1.43 10.21
N MET A 166 14.78 -1.37 10.93
CA MET A 166 14.03 -0.13 11.13
C MET A 166 14.83 0.92 11.90
N GLN A 167 15.64 0.52 12.88
CA GLN A 167 16.54 1.44 13.58
C GLN A 167 17.59 2.05 12.63
N LYS A 168 18.19 1.25 11.74
CA LYS A 168 19.14 1.71 10.72
C LYS A 168 18.48 2.65 9.71
N VAL A 169 17.31 2.28 9.21
CA VAL A 169 16.50 3.12 8.32
C VAL A 169 16.19 4.47 8.97
N HIS A 170 15.72 4.48 10.21
CA HIS A 170 15.38 5.71 10.92
C HIS A 170 16.61 6.61 11.14
N ALA A 171 17.75 6.05 11.56
CA ALA A 171 18.99 6.79 11.73
C ALA A 171 19.47 7.42 10.40
N CYS A 172 19.37 6.65 9.32
CA CYS A 172 19.73 7.08 7.99
C CYS A 172 18.83 8.21 7.48
N LEU A 173 17.50 8.03 7.56
CA LEU A 173 16.53 9.04 7.15
C LEU A 173 16.73 10.34 7.92
N ASN A 174 16.85 10.30 9.25
CA ASN A 174 17.09 11.51 10.04
C ASN A 174 18.33 12.28 9.56
N LYS A 175 19.45 11.57 9.34
CA LYS A 175 20.69 12.19 8.88
C LYS A 175 20.55 12.83 7.51
N GLN A 176 19.91 12.16 6.54
CA GLN A 176 19.82 12.66 5.16
C GLN A 176 18.74 13.73 5.01
N VAL A 177 17.58 13.55 5.64
CA VAL A 177 16.50 14.54 5.65
C VAL A 177 16.97 15.84 6.30
N TRP A 178 17.71 15.78 7.43
CA TRP A 178 18.25 16.98 8.08
C TRP A 178 19.14 17.81 7.14
N LYS A 179 19.98 17.14 6.34
CA LYS A 179 20.82 17.81 5.35
C LYS A 179 20.01 18.44 4.22
N ALA A 180 18.96 17.75 3.75
CA ALA A 180 18.09 18.22 2.69
C ALA A 180 17.25 19.43 3.14
N THR A 181 16.68 19.39 4.35
CA THR A 181 15.85 20.47 4.89
C THR A 181 16.64 21.74 5.16
N LYS A 182 17.95 21.67 5.42
CA LYS A 182 18.81 22.85 5.57
C LYS A 182 18.75 23.78 4.35
N LYS A 183 18.58 23.24 3.14
CA LYS A 183 18.53 24.02 1.90
C LYS A 183 17.21 24.77 1.70
N ILE A 184 16.14 24.34 2.38
CA ILE A 184 14.79 24.91 2.24
C ILE A 184 14.27 25.55 3.52
N ALA A 185 15.06 25.56 4.60
CA ALA A 185 14.62 26.01 5.91
C ALA A 185 14.09 27.45 5.90
N GLU A 186 14.68 28.33 5.10
CA GLU A 186 14.25 29.73 4.97
C GLU A 186 12.93 29.91 4.20
N LYS A 187 12.52 28.88 3.43
CA LYS A 187 11.26 28.89 2.66
C LYS A 187 10.07 28.39 3.49
N GLU A 188 10.31 27.68 4.59
CA GLU A 188 9.27 27.23 5.51
C GLU A 188 9.00 28.31 6.56
N LYS A 189 7.71 28.62 6.78
CA LYS A 189 7.28 29.69 7.70
C LYS A 189 6.68 29.14 8.99
N ASP A 190 6.09 27.95 8.92
CA ASP A 190 5.30 27.38 10.01
C ASP A 190 6.16 26.54 10.97
N TRP A 191 7.27 25.98 10.47
CA TRP A 191 8.12 25.03 11.20
C TRP A 191 9.58 25.46 11.16
N ASP A 192 10.25 25.36 12.30
CA ASP A 192 11.71 25.43 12.31
C ASP A 192 12.32 24.20 11.59
N GLN A 193 13.61 24.26 11.30
CA GLN A 193 14.32 23.17 10.61
C GLN A 193 14.18 21.82 11.34
N THR A 194 14.14 21.83 12.68
CA THR A 194 14.09 20.61 13.49
C THR A 194 12.75 19.92 13.35
N GLU A 195 11.65 20.66 13.50
CA GLU A 195 10.30 20.14 13.36
C GLU A 195 10.01 19.75 11.90
N LEU A 196 10.49 20.54 10.92
CA LEU A 196 10.42 20.20 9.49
C LEU A 196 11.10 18.85 9.20
N SER A 197 12.35 18.69 9.66
CA SER A 197 13.11 17.44 9.48
C SER A 197 12.42 16.25 10.14
N LYS A 198 11.95 16.41 11.37
CA LYS A 198 11.26 15.36 12.13
C LYS A 198 9.99 14.90 11.43
N ARG A 199 9.18 15.84 10.90
CA ARG A 199 7.94 15.52 10.17
C ARG A 199 8.22 14.76 8.89
N ILE A 200 9.16 15.24 8.06
CA ILE A 200 9.52 14.57 6.82
C ILE A 200 10.05 13.16 7.12
N THR A 201 10.97 13.00 8.07
CA THR A 201 11.45 11.67 8.49
C THR A 201 10.29 10.76 8.88
N LYS A 202 9.32 11.24 9.64
CA LYS A 202 8.17 10.44 10.07
C LYS A 202 7.35 9.91 8.89
N TYR A 203 7.10 10.73 7.86
CA TYR A 203 6.36 10.29 6.68
C TYR A 203 7.12 9.22 5.88
N LEU A 204 8.42 9.44 5.66
CA LEU A 204 9.26 8.48 4.94
C LEU A 204 9.43 7.17 5.72
N TYR A 205 9.64 7.26 7.03
CA TYR A 205 9.80 6.12 7.92
C TYR A 205 8.52 5.26 7.97
N LYS A 206 7.33 5.88 7.96
CA LYS A 206 6.07 5.14 7.86
C LYS A 206 5.98 4.31 6.58
N GLY A 207 6.51 4.80 5.46
CA GLY A 207 6.59 4.03 4.22
C GLY A 207 7.54 2.83 4.29
N ALA A 208 8.61 2.93 5.07
CA ALA A 208 9.58 1.84 5.27
C ALA A 208 9.10 0.73 6.21
N GLN A 209 8.08 0.98 7.04
CA GLN A 209 7.57 0.01 8.02
C GLN A 209 6.74 -1.12 7.40
N ALA A 210 6.45 -1.07 6.11
CA ALA A 210 5.73 -2.11 5.40
C ALA A 210 6.53 -3.45 5.46
N PRO A 211 6.03 -4.48 6.18
CA PRO A 211 6.78 -5.72 6.42
C PRO A 211 7.09 -6.49 5.14
N GLU A 212 6.26 -6.32 4.11
CA GLU A 212 6.44 -6.92 2.79
C GLU A 212 7.70 -6.42 2.08
N LEU A 213 8.23 -5.24 2.42
CA LEU A 213 9.45 -4.71 1.82
C LEU A 213 10.67 -5.61 2.05
N LEU A 214 10.67 -6.41 3.12
CA LEU A 214 11.75 -7.36 3.42
C LEU A 214 11.61 -8.69 2.68
N THR A 215 10.42 -9.01 2.16
CA THR A 215 10.15 -10.29 1.50
C THR A 215 10.00 -10.15 -0.01
N LEU A 216 9.68 -8.95 -0.49
CA LEU A 216 9.55 -8.64 -1.91
C LEU A 216 10.91 -8.67 -2.62
N PRO A 217 10.94 -9.11 -3.90
CA PRO A 217 12.11 -8.91 -4.74
C PRO A 217 12.52 -7.43 -4.76
N TRP A 218 13.82 -7.14 -4.69
CA TRP A 218 14.34 -5.76 -4.63
C TRP A 218 13.75 -4.81 -5.68
N HIS A 219 13.52 -5.29 -6.91
CA HIS A 219 12.96 -4.50 -8.01
C HIS A 219 11.50 -4.09 -7.78
N GLN A 220 10.77 -4.78 -6.91
CA GLN A 220 9.40 -4.44 -6.49
C GLN A 220 9.40 -3.66 -5.17
N ALA A 221 10.28 -4.03 -4.24
CA ALA A 221 10.40 -3.38 -2.94
C ALA A 221 10.74 -1.88 -3.07
N GLY A 222 11.63 -1.51 -3.99
CA GLY A 222 12.05 -0.12 -4.20
C GLY A 222 10.89 0.81 -4.60
N PRO A 223 10.20 0.53 -5.72
CA PRO A 223 9.02 1.30 -6.12
C PRO A 223 7.94 1.35 -5.04
N GLN A 224 7.65 0.22 -4.37
CA GLN A 224 6.63 0.18 -3.32
C GLN A 224 7.00 1.05 -2.10
N PHE A 225 8.26 1.02 -1.67
CA PHE A 225 8.75 1.87 -0.60
C PHE A 225 8.59 3.36 -0.96
N ILE A 226 9.06 3.76 -2.14
CA ILE A 226 8.99 5.15 -2.60
C ILE A 226 7.54 5.61 -2.72
N GLU A 227 6.66 4.83 -3.35
CA GLU A 227 5.26 5.18 -3.54
C GLU A 227 4.56 5.40 -2.18
N THR A 228 4.76 4.48 -1.24
CA THR A 228 4.12 4.54 0.08
C THR A 228 4.62 5.73 0.89
N ALA A 229 5.93 5.97 0.89
CA ALA A 229 6.55 7.09 1.58
C ALA A 229 6.15 8.45 0.97
N MET A 230 6.17 8.56 -0.37
CA MET A 230 5.80 9.78 -1.09
C MET A 230 4.31 10.10 -0.97
N ARG A 231 3.44 9.09 -0.84
CA ARG A 231 2.00 9.31 -0.56
C ARG A 231 1.80 10.06 0.75
N GLY A 232 2.49 9.63 1.81
CA GLY A 232 2.44 10.30 3.12
C GLY A 232 2.99 11.72 3.09
N TYR A 233 4.13 11.91 2.41
CA TYR A 233 4.77 13.22 2.25
C TYR A 233 3.92 14.19 1.40
N SER A 234 3.41 13.74 0.25
CA SER A 234 2.58 14.55 -0.64
C SER A 234 1.30 15.01 0.04
N ASN A 235 0.61 14.11 0.76
CA ASN A 235 -0.60 14.47 1.49
C ASN A 235 -0.36 15.55 2.56
N ALA A 236 0.85 15.65 3.10
CA ALA A 236 1.18 16.56 4.19
C ALA A 236 1.88 17.85 3.77
N CYS A 237 2.50 17.88 2.58
CA CYS A 237 3.40 18.95 2.18
C CYS A 237 3.17 19.47 0.76
N ALA A 238 2.24 18.92 -0.03
CA ALA A 238 2.05 19.33 -1.43
C ALA A 238 1.64 20.81 -1.62
N ASP A 239 1.09 21.44 -0.59
CA ASP A 239 0.74 22.87 -0.56
C ASP A 239 1.93 23.78 -0.21
N LYS A 240 3.05 23.22 0.25
CA LYS A 240 4.22 23.98 0.66
C LYS A 240 5.00 24.50 -0.56
N PRO A 241 5.44 25.77 -0.55
CA PRO A 241 6.13 26.37 -1.71
C PRO A 241 7.48 25.72 -2.00
N TRP A 242 8.10 25.06 -1.02
CA TRP A 242 9.37 24.35 -1.14
C TRP A 242 9.22 22.87 -1.50
N PHE A 243 8.00 22.35 -1.70
CA PHE A 243 7.75 20.92 -1.90
C PHE A 243 8.63 20.30 -2.98
N PHE A 244 8.75 20.95 -4.14
CA PHE A 244 9.57 20.49 -5.26
C PHE A 244 11.06 20.84 -5.13
N ASP A 245 11.43 21.73 -4.21
CA ASP A 245 12.83 22.09 -3.96
C ASP A 245 13.54 21.10 -3.03
N LEU A 246 12.78 20.27 -2.32
CA LEU A 246 13.32 19.29 -1.37
C LEU A 246 13.78 18.02 -2.10
N ASP A 247 15.09 17.89 -2.28
CA ASP A 247 15.68 16.66 -2.82
C ASP A 247 15.79 15.55 -1.75
N LEU A 248 14.92 14.55 -1.87
CA LEU A 248 14.89 13.36 -1.01
C LEU A 248 15.60 12.13 -1.61
N THR A 249 16.23 12.26 -2.79
CA THR A 249 16.80 11.13 -3.54
C THR A 249 17.81 10.34 -2.72
N VAL A 250 18.74 11.04 -2.05
CA VAL A 250 19.76 10.42 -1.20
C VAL A 250 19.13 9.75 0.03
N ALA A 251 18.09 10.35 0.61
CA ALA A 251 17.38 9.77 1.75
C ALA A 251 16.69 8.45 1.36
N PHE A 252 15.99 8.43 0.22
CA PHE A 252 15.36 7.21 -0.31
C PHE A 252 16.37 6.13 -0.63
N HIS A 253 17.43 6.47 -1.36
CA HIS A 253 18.44 5.50 -1.77
C HIS A 253 19.09 4.82 -0.55
N MET A 254 19.52 5.61 0.43
CA MET A 254 20.20 5.08 1.61
C MET A 254 19.25 4.32 2.54
N ALA A 255 18.00 4.77 2.70
CA ALA A 255 17.00 4.03 3.48
C ALA A 255 16.66 2.68 2.83
N PHE A 256 16.50 2.68 1.50
CA PHE A 256 16.21 1.46 0.76
C PHE A 256 17.38 0.47 0.80
N TRP A 257 18.62 0.96 0.78
CA TRP A 257 19.81 0.13 0.96
C TRP A 257 19.80 -0.64 2.29
N GLU A 258 19.39 0.01 3.40
CA GLU A 258 19.26 -0.67 4.70
C GLU A 258 18.16 -1.75 4.67
N ILE A 259 17.04 -1.50 3.98
CA ILE A 259 15.97 -2.49 3.78
C ILE A 259 16.51 -3.71 3.02
N LEU A 260 17.26 -3.50 1.94
CA LEU A 260 17.86 -4.57 1.14
C LEU A 260 18.86 -5.40 1.95
N ASN A 261 19.77 -4.75 2.66
CA ASN A 261 20.71 -5.44 3.54
C ASN A 261 19.98 -6.25 4.62
N GLY A 262 18.88 -5.71 5.16
CA GLY A 262 18.05 -6.37 6.14
C GLY A 262 17.33 -7.61 5.62
N SER A 263 16.90 -7.59 4.36
CA SER A 263 16.19 -8.69 3.70
C SER A 263 17.06 -9.91 3.40
N GLY A 264 18.39 -9.80 3.52
CA GLY A 264 19.34 -10.82 3.07
C GLY A 264 19.41 -10.97 1.55
N GLN A 265 18.74 -10.10 0.78
CA GLN A 265 18.83 -10.05 -0.68
C GLN A 265 20.05 -9.20 -1.07
N SER A 266 21.24 -9.80 -1.10
CA SER A 266 22.39 -9.10 -1.67
C SER A 266 22.31 -9.10 -3.19
N ALA A 267 22.25 -7.92 -3.79
CA ALA A 267 22.59 -7.77 -5.19
C ALA A 267 24.07 -8.11 -5.32
N LEU A 268 24.40 -9.17 -6.06
CA LEU A 268 25.79 -9.52 -6.36
C LEU A 268 26.44 -8.28 -6.99
N SER A 269 27.41 -7.72 -6.26
CA SER A 269 28.32 -6.65 -6.72
C SER A 269 29.30 -7.19 -7.74
#